data_AF-A0AAD8JKD2-F1
#
_entry.id   AF-A0AAD8JKD2-F1
#
_cell.length_a   1.000
_cell.length_b   1.000
_cell.length_c   1.000
_cell.angle_alpha   90.00
_cell.angle_beta   90.00
_cell.angle_gamma   90.00
#
_symmetry.space_group_name_H-M   'P 1'
#
loop_
_entity.id
_entity.type
_entity.pdbx_description
1 polymer ?
#
loop_
_entity_poly.entity_id
_entity_poly.type
_entity_poly.pdbx_seq_one_letter_code
_entity_poly.pdbx_strand_id
1 'polypeptide(L)'
;MPTMETTANSNPTQAAEEIKVLANDAFKAHKYSQAIDLYGKAIELSSENAVYWANRAFAHTKLEEYGSAIQDATKAVEIDPRYSKGYYRRGAAYLAMGKFKDALKDFQQVKKICPNDPDATKKLRECEKAVMKLKFEEAIALPVTERRSIADSIDYHTIGTHPDSSLFSPQVAAVAVVLLAVLIVMMGTQAATVVATAAIASYLLFRRTWWGGYVGNIFTKSRALNLDVESQYTGARIEGDDVTLEFVKNMMEDFKARKCLHKRYAFQIVLQTRDMLRALPSLVDIDIPNGKHFTVCGDVHGQFYDLMNIFELNGLPSDENPYLFNGDFVDRGSFSLEVILTLFAFKCMSPSAIHLARGNHESKSMNKIYGFEGEVKSKLNDTFVELFAEVFCCLPLAHVLNGKVFVVHGGLFSVDGVKLSDIRKIDRFCEPPEEGLMCELLWSDPQPQPGRGPSKRGVGLSFGGDVTKRFLQENNLELVVRSHEVKDEGYEVDHDGKLITVFSAPNYCDQMGNKGAYIRFEAPDMKPKIVTFAAVPHPDVKPMAYANNFLRMFS
;
A
#
# COMPACT_ATOMS: atom_id res chain seq x y z
N MET A 1 65.87 -14.87 -28.76
CA MET A 1 64.61 -15.13 -28.05
C MET A 1 64.79 -14.80 -26.58
N PRO A 2 64.08 -13.80 -26.05
CA PRO A 2 63.77 -13.74 -24.63
C PRO A 2 62.30 -14.12 -24.43
N THR A 3 62.09 -15.17 -23.64
CA THR A 3 60.79 -15.61 -23.13
C THR A 3 60.19 -14.51 -22.26
N MET A 4 59.09 -13.89 -22.73
CA MET A 4 58.18 -13.16 -21.85
C MET A 4 57.47 -14.17 -20.96
N GLU A 5 57.86 -14.24 -19.69
CA GLU A 5 57.03 -14.82 -18.64
C GLU A 5 55.80 -13.91 -18.47
N THR A 6 54.67 -14.37 -18.99
CA THR A 6 53.36 -13.84 -18.62
C THR A 6 53.00 -14.34 -17.22
N THR A 7 53.22 -13.51 -16.20
CA THR A 7 52.65 -13.70 -14.87
C THR A 7 51.16 -13.39 -14.91
N ALA A 8 50.35 -14.39 -15.22
CA ALA A 8 48.90 -14.35 -15.01
C ALA A 8 48.50 -15.57 -14.19
N ASN A 9 48.77 -15.49 -12.88
CA ASN A 9 48.24 -16.43 -11.89
C ASN A 9 47.50 -15.59 -10.84
N SER A 10 46.46 -14.86 -11.28
CA SER A 10 45.55 -14.19 -10.34
C SER A 10 44.74 -15.26 -9.63
N ASN A 11 44.99 -15.43 -8.33
CA ASN A 11 44.22 -16.32 -7.47
C ASN A 11 42.72 -16.02 -7.62
N PRO A 12 41.85 -16.98 -7.99
CA PRO A 12 40.40 -16.75 -8.15
C PRO A 12 39.76 -16.06 -6.93
N THR A 13 40.25 -16.34 -5.73
CA THR A 13 39.79 -15.69 -4.50
C THR A 13 40.15 -14.20 -4.46
N GLN A 14 41.33 -13.82 -4.96
CA GLN A 14 41.73 -12.40 -5.02
C GLN A 14 40.88 -11.63 -6.04
N ALA A 15 40.62 -12.21 -7.20
CA ALA A 15 39.74 -11.63 -8.20
C ALA A 15 38.29 -11.47 -7.67
N ALA A 16 37.78 -12.46 -6.92
CA ALA A 16 36.47 -12.37 -6.26
C ALA A 16 36.41 -11.22 -5.25
N GLU A 17 37.48 -11.01 -4.47
CA GLU A 17 37.56 -9.90 -3.51
C GLU A 17 37.58 -8.51 -4.19
N GLU A 18 38.27 -8.38 -5.33
CA GLU A 18 38.28 -7.15 -6.12
C GLU A 18 36.87 -6.83 -6.68
N ILE A 19 36.19 -7.82 -7.24
CA ILE A 19 34.82 -7.67 -7.73
C ILE A 19 33.85 -7.33 -6.59
N LYS A 20 34.02 -7.93 -5.40
CA LYS A 20 33.24 -7.57 -4.21
C LYS A 20 33.41 -6.09 -3.84
N VAL A 21 34.62 -5.53 -3.96
CA VAL A 21 34.82 -4.08 -3.70
C VAL A 21 34.02 -3.24 -4.69
N LEU A 22 34.07 -3.58 -5.99
CA LEU A 22 33.24 -2.90 -7.01
C LEU A 22 31.74 -3.03 -6.70
N ALA A 23 31.29 -4.20 -6.26
CA ALA A 23 29.91 -4.44 -5.87
C ALA A 23 29.49 -3.59 -4.66
N ASN A 24 30.37 -3.44 -3.66
CA ASN A 24 30.13 -2.57 -2.51
C ASN A 24 30.02 -1.11 -2.94
N ASP A 25 30.83 -0.66 -3.89
CA ASP A 25 30.80 0.72 -4.37
C ASP A 25 29.55 1.01 -5.22
N ALA A 26 29.14 0.06 -6.07
CA ALA A 26 27.84 0.12 -6.75
C ALA A 26 26.69 0.18 -5.74
N PHE A 27 26.73 -0.64 -4.67
CA PHE A 27 25.72 -0.62 -3.61
C PHE A 27 25.66 0.72 -2.88
N LYS A 28 26.81 1.32 -2.52
CA LYS A 28 26.87 2.66 -1.89
C LYS A 28 26.35 3.76 -2.81
N ALA A 29 26.50 3.59 -4.12
CA ALA A 29 25.97 4.48 -5.14
C ALA A 29 24.49 4.21 -5.47
N HIS A 30 23.79 3.39 -4.68
CA HIS A 30 22.39 3.00 -4.86
C HIS A 30 22.10 2.25 -6.19
N LYS A 31 23.14 1.76 -6.87
CA LYS A 31 23.04 0.94 -8.09
C LYS A 31 22.89 -0.54 -7.72
N TYR A 32 21.76 -0.89 -7.11
CA TYR A 32 21.57 -2.20 -6.51
C TYR A 32 21.55 -3.35 -7.52
N SER A 33 20.96 -3.15 -8.71
CA SER A 33 20.95 -4.15 -9.78
C SER A 33 22.38 -4.49 -10.23
N GLN A 34 23.18 -3.45 -10.49
CA GLN A 34 24.61 -3.61 -10.81
C GLN A 34 25.38 -4.29 -9.66
N ALA A 35 25.07 -3.96 -8.41
CA ALA A 35 25.70 -4.60 -7.26
C ALA A 35 25.37 -6.10 -7.19
N ILE A 36 24.13 -6.50 -7.49
CA ILE A 36 23.70 -7.92 -7.54
C ILE A 36 24.51 -8.67 -8.60
N ASP A 37 24.64 -8.14 -9.81
CA ASP A 37 25.41 -8.76 -10.89
C ASP A 37 26.88 -8.94 -10.51
N LEU A 38 27.49 -7.91 -9.91
CA LEU A 38 28.87 -7.96 -9.46
C LEU A 38 29.07 -8.97 -8.32
N TYR A 39 28.18 -9.02 -7.33
CA TYR A 39 28.24 -10.06 -6.31
C TYR A 39 28.03 -11.45 -6.91
N GLY A 40 27.18 -11.60 -7.93
CA GLY A 40 27.02 -12.84 -8.69
C GLY A 40 28.33 -13.31 -9.30
N LYS A 41 29.05 -12.42 -9.99
CA LYS A 41 30.38 -12.72 -10.55
C LYS A 41 31.40 -13.08 -9.47
N ALA A 42 31.37 -12.43 -8.31
CA ALA A 42 32.24 -12.79 -7.18
C ALA A 42 31.94 -14.20 -6.64
N ILE A 43 30.65 -14.56 -6.56
CA ILE A 43 30.18 -15.89 -6.13
C ILE A 43 30.57 -16.98 -7.13
N GLU A 44 30.49 -16.70 -8.44
CA GLU A 44 30.93 -17.63 -9.49
C GLU A 44 32.41 -17.98 -9.38
N LEU A 45 33.25 -17.02 -8.98
CA LEU A 45 34.69 -17.24 -8.76
C LEU A 45 35.00 -17.91 -7.43
N SER A 46 34.20 -17.64 -6.38
CA SER A 46 34.40 -18.18 -5.03
C SER A 46 33.08 -18.27 -4.26
N SER A 47 32.43 -19.43 -4.32
CA SER A 47 31.12 -19.67 -3.70
C SER A 47 31.14 -19.85 -2.18
N GLU A 48 32.30 -20.18 -1.59
CA GLU A 48 32.44 -20.55 -0.18
C GLU A 48 32.60 -19.34 0.78
N ASN A 49 32.36 -18.12 0.31
CA ASN A 49 32.44 -16.92 1.14
C ASN A 49 31.04 -16.42 1.52
N ALA A 50 30.64 -16.62 2.79
CA ALA A 50 29.34 -16.21 3.32
C ALA A 50 29.05 -14.70 3.18
N VAL A 51 30.09 -13.85 3.12
CA VAL A 51 29.94 -12.41 2.99
C VAL A 51 29.35 -12.02 1.63
N TYR A 52 29.71 -12.72 0.55
CA TYR A 52 29.23 -12.38 -0.80
C TYR A 52 27.72 -12.60 -0.89
N TRP A 53 27.27 -13.77 -0.44
CA TRP A 53 25.86 -14.13 -0.36
C TRP A 53 25.07 -13.16 0.53
N ALA A 54 25.56 -12.82 1.72
CA ALA A 54 24.85 -11.90 2.61
C ALA A 54 24.81 -10.46 2.09
N ASN A 55 25.83 -10.01 1.35
CA ASN A 55 25.81 -8.69 0.72
C ASN A 55 24.87 -8.66 -0.49
N ARG A 56 24.85 -9.71 -1.31
CA ARG A 56 23.89 -9.84 -2.41
C ARG A 56 22.44 -9.93 -1.90
N ALA A 57 22.21 -10.67 -0.82
CA ALA A 57 20.91 -10.69 -0.12
C ALA A 57 20.47 -9.28 0.34
N PHE A 58 21.42 -8.44 0.75
CA PHE A 58 21.10 -7.07 1.12
C PHE A 58 20.72 -6.21 -0.08
N ALA A 59 21.42 -6.38 -1.20
CA ALA A 59 21.08 -5.72 -2.47
C ALA A 59 19.69 -6.15 -2.97
N HIS A 60 19.38 -7.46 -2.93
CA HIS A 60 18.04 -7.98 -3.21
C HIS A 60 16.98 -7.36 -2.28
N THR A 61 17.26 -7.23 -0.98
CA THR A 61 16.32 -6.60 -0.03
C THR A 61 16.03 -5.14 -0.39
N LYS A 62 17.01 -4.40 -0.92
CA LYS A 62 16.85 -3.01 -1.35
C LYS A 62 16.03 -2.87 -2.65
N LEU A 63 16.01 -3.90 -3.49
CA LEU A 63 15.13 -4.01 -4.66
C LEU A 63 13.83 -4.77 -4.37
N GLU A 64 13.56 -5.11 -3.11
CA GLU A 64 12.33 -5.81 -2.70
C GLU A 64 12.19 -7.25 -3.25
N GLU A 65 13.31 -7.80 -3.68
CA GLU A 65 13.49 -9.19 -4.10
C GLU A 65 13.67 -10.09 -2.85
N TYR A 66 12.69 -10.08 -1.94
CA TYR A 66 12.80 -10.70 -0.61
C TYR A 66 12.98 -12.22 -0.65
N GLY A 67 12.40 -12.91 -1.64
CA GLY A 67 12.59 -14.34 -1.87
C GLY A 67 14.05 -14.68 -2.21
N SER A 68 14.63 -13.93 -3.16
CA SER A 68 16.05 -14.05 -3.50
C SER A 68 16.95 -13.70 -2.31
N ALA A 69 16.59 -12.65 -1.55
CA ALA A 69 17.31 -12.29 -0.32
C ALA A 69 17.30 -13.42 0.73
N ILE A 70 16.17 -14.11 0.92
CA ILE A 70 16.07 -15.26 1.84
C ILE A 70 16.92 -16.44 1.36
N GLN A 71 16.93 -16.73 0.05
CA GLN A 71 17.74 -17.80 -0.53
C GLN A 71 19.23 -17.53 -0.31
N ASP A 72 19.70 -16.34 -0.67
CA ASP A 72 21.10 -15.94 -0.50
C ASP A 72 21.51 -15.90 0.97
N ALA A 73 20.68 -15.33 1.84
CA ALA A 73 20.97 -15.27 3.27
C ALA A 73 20.97 -16.67 3.91
N THR A 74 20.12 -17.58 3.44
CA THR A 74 20.16 -18.99 3.84
C THR A 74 21.48 -19.63 3.42
N LYS A 75 21.93 -19.38 2.18
CA LYS A 75 23.22 -19.90 1.72
C LYS A 75 24.40 -19.35 2.52
N ALA A 76 24.37 -18.08 2.88
CA ALA A 76 25.37 -17.47 3.77
C ALA A 76 25.44 -18.17 5.14
N VAL A 77 24.28 -18.52 5.71
CA VAL A 77 24.18 -19.24 6.99
C VAL A 77 24.64 -20.69 6.88
N GLU A 78 24.40 -21.36 5.76
CA GLU A 78 24.91 -22.72 5.50
C GLU A 78 26.44 -22.75 5.43
N ILE A 79 27.03 -21.75 4.78
CA ILE A 79 28.49 -21.62 4.63
C ILE A 79 29.16 -21.31 5.97
N ASP A 80 28.66 -20.31 6.70
CA ASP A 80 29.15 -19.97 8.04
C ASP A 80 27.99 -19.82 9.05
N PRO A 81 27.68 -20.87 9.83
CA PRO A 81 26.64 -20.84 10.85
C PRO A 81 26.90 -19.88 12.02
N ARG A 82 28.11 -19.31 12.13
CA ARG A 82 28.43 -18.28 13.14
C ARG A 82 28.38 -16.87 12.57
N TYR A 83 28.12 -16.72 11.28
CA TYR A 83 28.05 -15.42 10.63
C TYR A 83 26.72 -14.72 10.93
N SER A 84 26.73 -13.85 11.95
CA SER A 84 25.53 -13.15 12.44
C SER A 84 24.80 -12.35 11.36
N LYS A 85 25.52 -11.75 10.41
CA LYS A 85 24.90 -10.97 9.33
C LYS A 85 24.03 -11.83 8.42
N GLY A 86 24.34 -13.12 8.20
CA GLY A 86 23.50 -14.02 7.41
C GLY A 86 22.09 -14.13 8.00
N TYR A 87 22.00 -14.48 9.28
CA TYR A 87 20.72 -14.50 10.02
C TYR A 87 20.03 -13.14 10.03
N TYR A 88 20.79 -12.07 10.23
CA TYR A 88 20.23 -10.72 10.23
C TYR A 88 19.58 -10.36 8.88
N ARG A 89 20.22 -10.68 7.75
CA ARG A 89 19.67 -10.43 6.41
C ARG A 89 18.42 -11.26 6.16
N ARG A 90 18.44 -12.54 6.54
CA ARG A 90 17.28 -13.42 6.38
C ARG A 90 16.09 -12.98 7.24
N GLY A 91 16.35 -12.62 8.51
CA GLY A 91 15.33 -12.09 9.42
C GLY A 91 14.74 -10.77 8.92
N ALA A 92 15.56 -9.88 8.33
CA ALA A 92 15.07 -8.64 7.72
C ALA A 92 14.18 -8.90 6.49
N ALA A 93 14.55 -9.85 5.63
CA ALA A 93 13.74 -10.22 4.48
C ALA A 93 12.41 -10.87 4.89
N TYR A 94 12.41 -11.78 5.88
CA TYR A 94 11.17 -12.32 6.45
C TYR A 94 10.29 -11.23 7.08
N LEU A 95 10.89 -10.25 7.75
CA LEU A 95 10.17 -9.12 8.33
C LEU A 95 9.47 -8.29 7.25
N ALA A 96 10.15 -8.00 6.14
CA ALA A 96 9.59 -7.26 5.01
C ALA A 96 8.41 -8.01 4.35
N MET A 97 8.43 -9.35 4.37
CA MET A 97 7.31 -10.18 3.93
C MET A 97 6.19 -10.35 4.98
N GLY A 98 6.30 -9.73 6.15
CA GLY A 98 5.35 -9.93 7.26
C GLY A 98 5.44 -11.30 7.95
N LYS A 99 6.47 -12.11 7.64
CA LYS A 99 6.72 -13.43 8.25
C LYS A 99 7.41 -13.29 9.60
N PHE A 100 6.75 -12.61 10.54
CA PHE A 100 7.32 -12.26 11.86
C PHE A 100 7.76 -13.49 12.69
N LYS A 101 7.06 -14.62 12.56
CA LYS A 101 7.38 -15.88 13.27
C LYS A 101 8.73 -16.45 12.81
N ASP A 102 9.05 -16.35 11.53
CA ASP A 102 10.33 -16.83 10.97
C ASP A 102 11.45 -15.83 11.22
N ALA A 103 11.18 -14.53 11.07
CA ALA A 103 12.12 -13.46 11.43
C ALA A 103 12.57 -13.57 12.90
N LEU A 104 11.65 -13.90 13.82
CA LEU A 104 11.95 -14.07 15.24
C LEU A 104 13.01 -15.14 15.50
N LYS A 105 12.94 -16.29 14.79
CA LYS A 105 13.93 -17.38 14.93
C LYS A 105 15.34 -16.88 14.58
N ASP A 106 15.46 -16.11 13.50
CA ASP A 106 16.74 -15.56 13.06
C ASP A 106 17.27 -14.50 14.04
N PHE A 107 16.44 -13.58 14.53
CA PHE A 107 16.88 -12.59 15.53
C PHE A 107 17.28 -13.23 16.87
N GLN A 108 16.60 -14.31 17.29
CA GLN A 108 17.02 -15.10 18.45
C GLN A 108 18.41 -15.71 18.23
N GLN A 109 18.70 -16.20 17.03
CA GLN A 109 20.00 -16.73 16.69
C GLN A 109 21.09 -15.64 16.65
N VAL A 110 20.80 -14.47 16.08
CA VAL A 110 21.71 -13.31 16.13
C VAL A 110 22.04 -12.95 17.58
N LYS A 111 21.04 -12.90 18.47
CA LYS A 111 21.26 -12.60 19.90
C LYS A 111 22.11 -13.66 20.61
N LYS A 112 22.00 -14.93 20.23
CA LYS A 112 22.87 -16.01 20.75
C LYS A 112 24.32 -15.85 20.30
N ILE A 113 24.55 -15.49 19.04
CA ILE A 113 25.89 -15.30 18.47
C ILE A 113 26.54 -14.00 19.02
N CYS A 114 25.75 -12.93 19.13
CA CYS A 114 26.20 -11.61 19.57
C CYS A 114 25.45 -11.16 20.86
N PRO A 115 25.76 -11.75 22.04
CA PRO A 115 24.99 -11.55 23.26
C PRO A 115 25.06 -10.11 23.80
N ASN A 116 26.13 -9.38 23.51
CA ASN A 116 26.34 -8.02 23.99
C ASN A 116 25.95 -6.94 22.98
N ASP A 117 25.42 -7.33 21.81
CA ASP A 117 25.00 -6.37 20.79
C ASP A 117 23.67 -5.69 21.20
N PRO A 118 23.68 -4.37 21.46
CA PRO A 118 22.47 -3.64 21.84
C PRO A 118 21.44 -3.59 20.71
N ASP A 119 21.89 -3.55 19.46
CA ASP A 119 21.02 -3.49 18.29
C ASP A 119 20.29 -4.83 18.07
N ALA A 120 21.02 -5.94 18.18
CA ALA A 120 20.42 -7.29 18.17
C ALA A 120 19.36 -7.45 19.27
N THR A 121 19.64 -6.93 20.47
CA THR A 121 18.69 -6.98 21.61
C THR A 121 17.42 -6.17 21.33
N LYS A 122 17.60 -4.96 20.77
CA LYS A 122 16.48 -4.08 20.42
C LYS A 122 15.60 -4.72 19.34
N LYS A 123 16.20 -5.25 18.28
CA LYS A 123 15.49 -5.89 17.15
C LYS A 123 14.75 -7.15 17.56
N LEU A 124 15.35 -7.98 18.42
CA LEU A 124 14.67 -9.14 18.98
C LEU A 124 13.40 -8.74 19.74
N ARG A 125 13.50 -7.76 20.65
CA ARG A 125 12.35 -7.29 21.44
C ARG A 125 11.24 -6.71 20.56
N GLU A 126 11.59 -5.93 19.53
CA GLU A 126 10.60 -5.40 18.59
C GLU A 126 9.95 -6.52 17.77
N CYS A 127 10.70 -7.54 17.35
CA CYS A 127 10.15 -8.72 16.69
C CYS A 127 9.18 -9.50 17.59
N GLU A 128 9.52 -9.68 18.88
CA GLU A 128 8.66 -10.34 19.87
C GLU A 128 7.33 -9.58 20.05
N LYS A 129 7.39 -8.25 20.13
CA LYS A 129 6.18 -7.40 20.18
C LYS A 129 5.34 -7.56 18.91
N ALA A 130 5.96 -7.58 17.74
CA ALA A 130 5.25 -7.75 16.47
C ALA A 130 4.54 -9.12 16.40
N VAL A 131 5.22 -10.20 16.81
CA VAL A 131 4.62 -11.55 16.89
C VAL A 131 3.47 -11.61 17.91
N MET A 132 3.62 -10.96 19.07
CA MET A 132 2.55 -10.89 20.07
C MET A 132 1.32 -10.14 19.54
N LYS A 133 1.54 -9.00 18.88
CA LYS A 133 0.47 -8.23 18.23
C LYS A 133 -0.23 -9.05 17.14
N LEU A 134 0.53 -9.75 16.30
CA LEU A 134 -0.03 -10.64 15.27
C LEU A 134 -0.92 -11.72 15.88
N LYS A 135 -0.47 -12.39 16.95
CA LYS A 135 -1.28 -13.43 17.64
C LYS A 135 -2.57 -12.87 18.22
N PHE A 136 -2.52 -11.65 18.79
CA PHE A 136 -3.72 -11.00 19.31
C PHE A 136 -4.72 -10.71 18.19
N GLU A 137 -4.25 -10.18 17.06
CA GLU A 137 -5.08 -9.90 15.88
C GLU A 137 -5.66 -11.18 15.25
N GLU A 138 -4.83 -12.22 15.08
CA GLU A 138 -5.28 -13.56 14.62
C GLU A 138 -6.40 -14.10 15.53
N ALA A 139 -6.31 -13.85 16.85
CA ALA A 139 -7.30 -14.33 17.82
C ALA A 139 -8.63 -13.55 17.83
N ILE A 140 -8.64 -12.28 17.41
CA ILE A 140 -9.85 -11.45 17.31
C ILE A 140 -10.40 -11.34 15.88
N ALA A 141 -9.71 -11.95 14.91
CA ALA A 141 -10.12 -11.90 13.51
C ALA A 141 -11.46 -12.64 13.33
N LEU A 142 -12.49 -11.89 12.97
CA LEU A 142 -13.80 -12.47 12.65
C LEU A 142 -13.75 -13.17 11.28
N PRO A 143 -14.45 -14.32 11.13
CA PRO A 143 -14.71 -14.95 9.84
C PRO A 143 -15.33 -13.93 8.87
N VAL A 144 -14.94 -14.00 7.60
CA VAL A 144 -15.42 -13.06 6.56
C VAL A 144 -16.96 -13.02 6.49
N THR A 145 -17.62 -14.15 6.74
CA THR A 145 -19.09 -14.27 6.78
C THR A 145 -19.77 -13.52 7.91
N GLU A 146 -19.04 -13.16 8.97
CA GLU A 146 -19.55 -12.41 10.13
C GLU A 146 -19.15 -10.93 10.10
N ARG A 147 -18.28 -10.54 9.17
CA ARG A 147 -17.88 -9.14 9.00
C ARG A 147 -19.01 -8.37 8.35
N ARG A 148 -19.52 -7.37 9.06
CA ARG A 148 -20.40 -6.35 8.47
C ARG A 148 -19.54 -5.29 7.81
N SER A 149 -19.94 -4.85 6.62
CA SER A 149 -19.33 -3.70 5.96
C SER A 149 -19.39 -2.50 6.91
N ILE A 150 -18.26 -1.82 7.07
CA ILE A 150 -18.18 -0.65 7.94
C ILE A 150 -18.90 0.51 7.28
N ALA A 151 -18.78 0.60 5.97
CA ALA A 151 -19.46 1.61 5.19
C ALA A 151 -21.00 1.51 5.30
N ASP A 152 -21.56 0.32 5.50
CA ASP A 152 -23.02 0.16 5.73
C ASP A 152 -23.47 0.72 7.09
N SER A 153 -22.51 1.00 7.98
CA SER A 153 -22.77 1.59 9.31
C SER A 153 -22.51 3.11 9.38
N ILE A 154 -22.04 3.72 8.28
CA ILE A 154 -21.64 5.12 8.22
C ILE A 154 -22.46 5.82 7.13
N ASP A 155 -23.27 6.78 7.53
CA ASP A 155 -23.96 7.69 6.62
C ASP A 155 -23.35 9.09 6.72
N TYR A 156 -22.66 9.53 5.66
CA TYR A 156 -22.01 10.82 5.66
C TYR A 156 -22.98 12.00 5.57
N HIS A 157 -24.25 11.79 5.17
CA HIS A 157 -25.28 12.84 5.18
C HIS A 157 -25.65 13.24 6.62
N THR A 158 -25.62 12.28 7.54
CA THR A 158 -25.99 12.50 8.97
C THR A 158 -24.91 13.21 9.79
N ILE A 159 -23.72 13.39 9.21
CA ILE A 159 -22.61 14.12 9.82
C ILE A 159 -22.90 15.63 9.74
N GLY A 160 -23.07 16.38 10.83
CA GLY A 160 -23.36 17.83 10.71
C GLY A 160 -24.82 18.25 10.78
N THR A 161 -25.77 17.31 10.82
CA THR A 161 -27.23 17.62 10.76
C THR A 161 -27.92 17.62 12.12
N HIS A 162 -27.18 17.38 13.20
CA HIS A 162 -27.73 17.51 14.55
C HIS A 162 -27.50 18.94 15.04
N PRO A 163 -28.53 19.64 15.55
CA PRO A 163 -28.31 20.93 16.18
C PRO A 163 -27.35 20.75 17.35
N ASP A 164 -26.36 21.64 17.45
CA ASP A 164 -25.41 21.75 18.55
C ASP A 164 -26.06 21.34 19.86
N SER A 165 -25.69 20.18 20.41
CA SER A 165 -26.04 19.85 21.80
C SER A 165 -25.16 20.63 22.78
N SER A 166 -24.75 21.84 22.43
CA SER A 166 -23.97 22.76 23.26
C SER A 166 -24.82 23.49 24.31
N LEU A 167 -25.91 22.87 24.79
CA LEU A 167 -26.71 23.41 25.90
C LEU A 167 -26.37 22.78 27.25
N PHE A 168 -25.51 21.75 27.31
CA PHE A 168 -25.06 21.21 28.60
C PHE A 168 -23.57 20.87 28.57
N SER A 169 -22.76 21.84 29.02
CA SER A 169 -21.41 21.56 29.49
C SER A 169 -21.47 20.52 30.62
N PRO A 170 -20.53 19.55 30.71
CA PRO A 170 -20.45 18.61 31.83
C PRO A 170 -20.30 19.30 33.20
N GLN A 171 -19.96 20.60 33.22
CA GLN A 171 -19.98 21.42 34.43
C GLN A 171 -21.41 21.72 34.93
N VAL A 172 -22.41 21.83 34.04
CA VAL A 172 -23.82 22.12 34.44
C VAL A 172 -24.45 20.87 35.07
N ALA A 173 -24.14 19.68 34.56
CA ALA A 173 -24.57 18.42 35.17
C ALA A 173 -23.91 18.19 36.54
N ALA A 174 -22.62 18.53 36.68
CA ALA A 174 -21.92 18.43 37.96
C ALA A 174 -22.48 19.42 39.00
N VAL A 175 -22.80 20.66 38.61
CA VAL A 175 -23.41 21.66 39.49
C VAL A 175 -24.83 21.25 39.93
N ALA A 176 -25.62 20.65 39.05
CA ALA A 176 -26.96 20.14 39.39
C ALA A 176 -26.90 18.97 40.39
N VAL A 177 -25.94 18.06 40.26
CA VAL A 177 -25.73 16.95 41.21
C VAL A 177 -25.24 17.45 42.56
N VAL A 178 -24.35 18.45 42.58
CA VAL A 178 -23.87 19.07 43.84
C VAL A 178 -24.97 19.84 44.55
N LEU A 179 -25.81 20.60 43.83
CA LEU A 179 -26.96 21.30 44.41
C LEU A 179 -28.00 20.32 44.99
N LEU A 180 -28.24 19.19 44.31
CA LEU A 180 -29.14 18.15 44.80
C LEU A 180 -28.58 17.46 46.06
N ALA A 181 -27.27 17.22 46.11
CA ALA A 181 -26.60 16.67 47.30
C ALA A 181 -26.63 17.63 48.49
N VAL A 182 -26.44 18.94 48.26
CA VAL A 182 -26.53 19.97 49.30
C VAL A 182 -27.97 20.08 49.85
N LEU A 183 -28.99 20.01 48.99
CA LEU A 183 -30.39 19.97 49.41
C LEU A 183 -30.75 18.75 50.26
N ILE A 184 -30.17 17.58 49.94
CA ILE A 184 -30.35 16.34 50.72
C ILE A 184 -29.67 16.43 52.10
N VAL A 185 -28.54 17.13 52.20
CA VAL A 185 -27.83 17.33 53.48
C VAL A 185 -28.51 18.39 54.35
N MET A 186 -29.21 19.37 53.76
CA MET A 186 -29.92 20.42 54.50
C MET A 186 -31.29 19.98 55.04
N MET A 187 -31.89 18.90 54.52
CA MET A 187 -33.14 18.36 55.03
C MET A 187 -32.87 17.24 56.04
N GLY A 188 -33.07 17.56 57.32
CA GLY A 188 -32.86 16.66 58.45
C GLY A 188 -33.54 15.28 58.31
N THR A 189 -32.99 14.33 59.05
CA THR A 189 -33.04 12.86 58.87
C THR A 189 -34.40 12.15 59.02
N GLN A 190 -35.51 12.77 58.61
CA GLN A 190 -36.81 12.09 58.54
C GLN A 190 -37.54 12.22 57.19
N ALA A 191 -36.92 12.81 56.16
CA ALA A 191 -37.48 12.84 54.80
C ALA A 191 -36.58 12.20 53.72
N ALA A 192 -35.49 11.52 54.10
CA ALA A 192 -34.51 10.98 53.15
C ALA A 192 -35.01 9.76 52.37
N THR A 193 -35.89 8.94 52.94
CA THR A 193 -36.40 7.71 52.31
C THR A 193 -37.48 7.96 51.26
N VAL A 194 -38.33 8.98 51.45
CA VAL A 194 -39.40 9.32 50.50
C VAL A 194 -38.84 10.06 49.28
N VAL A 195 -37.83 10.91 49.46
CA VAL A 195 -37.17 11.61 48.34
C VAL A 195 -36.31 10.66 47.51
N ALA A 196 -35.60 9.72 48.14
CA ALA A 196 -34.80 8.71 47.42
C ALA A 196 -35.68 7.77 46.57
N THR A 197 -36.85 7.37 47.07
CA THR A 197 -37.78 6.54 46.30
C THR A 197 -38.45 7.31 45.16
N ALA A 198 -38.78 8.59 45.36
CA ALA A 198 -39.28 9.45 44.28
C ALA A 198 -38.22 9.74 43.20
N ALA A 199 -36.95 9.92 43.59
CA ALA A 199 -35.84 10.13 42.65
C ALA A 199 -35.50 8.88 41.84
N ILE A 200 -35.53 7.70 42.47
CA ILE A 200 -35.34 6.42 41.76
C ILE A 200 -36.54 6.12 40.86
N ALA A 201 -37.77 6.39 41.30
CA ALA A 201 -38.96 6.26 40.47
C ALA A 201 -38.94 7.22 39.27
N SER A 202 -38.46 8.46 39.47
CA SER A 202 -38.29 9.45 38.40
C SER A 202 -37.16 9.07 37.45
N TYR A 203 -36.04 8.55 37.95
CA TYR A 203 -34.95 8.02 37.13
C TYR A 203 -35.39 6.77 36.34
N LEU A 204 -36.18 5.88 36.94
CA LEU A 204 -36.75 4.71 36.27
C LEU A 204 -37.83 5.11 35.27
N LEU A 205 -38.66 6.13 35.54
CA LEU A 205 -39.63 6.69 34.58
C LEU A 205 -38.91 7.39 33.43
N PHE A 206 -37.87 8.16 33.71
CA PHE A 206 -37.03 8.80 32.68
C PHE A 206 -36.33 7.74 31.85
N ARG A 207 -35.82 6.66 32.48
CA ARG A 207 -35.28 5.50 31.76
C ARG A 207 -36.38 4.77 30.98
N ARG A 208 -37.61 4.74 31.45
CA ARG A 208 -38.74 4.09 30.73
C ARG A 208 -39.31 4.96 29.62
N THR A 209 -39.19 6.29 29.66
CA THR A 209 -39.57 7.17 28.55
C THR A 209 -38.43 7.32 27.54
N TRP A 210 -37.17 7.29 27.99
CA TRP A 210 -35.98 7.29 27.12
C TRP A 210 -35.72 5.93 26.46
N TRP A 211 -36.22 4.84 27.05
CA TRP A 211 -36.07 3.46 26.55
C TRP A 211 -37.41 2.77 26.24
N GLY A 212 -38.55 3.48 26.33
CA GLY A 212 -39.90 2.94 26.11
C GLY A 212 -40.41 3.00 24.67
N GLY A 213 -39.61 3.55 23.74
CA GLY A 213 -39.82 3.37 22.31
C GLY A 213 -39.16 2.11 21.74
N TYR A 214 -38.59 1.25 22.60
CA TYR A 214 -37.76 0.10 22.24
C TYR A 214 -38.54 -1.23 22.31
N VAL A 215 -39.72 -1.31 21.69
CA VAL A 215 -40.36 -2.60 21.37
C VAL A 215 -40.96 -2.49 19.97
N GLY A 216 -40.08 -2.61 18.97
CA GLY A 216 -40.41 -2.61 17.54
C GLY A 216 -39.15 -2.32 16.73
N ASN A 217 -38.65 -3.33 16.01
CA ASN A 217 -37.44 -3.34 15.18
C ASN A 217 -36.10 -3.22 15.92
N ILE A 218 -35.60 -4.38 16.36
CA ILE A 218 -34.24 -4.55 16.88
C ILE A 218 -33.29 -4.80 15.69
N PHE A 219 -32.25 -3.96 15.62
CA PHE A 219 -31.02 -4.03 14.82
C PHE A 219 -30.91 -3.27 13.49
N THR A 220 -30.93 -1.93 13.56
CA THR A 220 -29.94 -1.06 12.88
C THR A 220 -29.71 0.19 13.73
N LYS A 221 -28.73 0.14 14.64
CA LYS A 221 -28.23 1.37 15.28
C LYS A 221 -27.01 1.81 14.48
N SER A 222 -27.24 2.72 13.52
CA SER A 222 -26.17 3.54 12.94
C SER A 222 -25.40 4.17 14.10
N ARG A 223 -24.08 4.01 14.11
CA ARG A 223 -23.23 4.64 15.12
C ARG A 223 -23.12 6.11 14.70
N ALA A 224 -24.01 6.96 15.22
CA ALA A 224 -23.99 8.40 14.94
C ALA A 224 -22.60 8.97 15.25
N LEU A 225 -21.82 9.21 14.20
CA LEU A 225 -20.53 9.87 14.26
C LEU A 225 -20.83 11.37 14.33
N ASN A 226 -20.68 11.96 15.50
CA ASN A 226 -20.75 13.42 15.65
C ASN A 226 -19.48 14.02 15.02
N LEU A 227 -19.59 14.53 13.80
CA LEU A 227 -18.50 14.99 12.94
C LEU A 227 -18.89 16.32 12.27
N ASP A 228 -19.57 17.20 13.00
CA ASP A 228 -19.97 18.52 12.51
C ASP A 228 -18.75 19.27 11.95
N VAL A 229 -18.87 19.84 10.75
CA VAL A 229 -17.77 20.62 10.16
C VAL A 229 -17.68 21.91 10.93
N GLU A 230 -16.62 22.06 11.72
CA GLU A 230 -16.54 23.19 12.63
C GLU A 230 -16.38 24.51 11.83
N SER A 231 -16.90 25.61 12.37
CA SER A 231 -16.90 26.91 11.67
C SER A 231 -15.48 27.43 11.38
N GLN A 232 -14.49 27.01 12.17
CA GLN A 232 -13.07 27.30 11.94
C GLN A 232 -12.42 26.50 10.79
N TYR A 233 -13.08 25.47 10.25
CA TYR A 233 -12.53 24.72 9.12
C TYR A 233 -12.56 25.57 7.85
N THR A 234 -11.40 25.86 7.29
CA THR A 234 -11.21 26.75 6.13
C THR A 234 -10.70 26.01 4.89
N GLY A 235 -10.61 24.69 4.93
CA GLY A 235 -10.20 23.89 3.79
C GLY A 235 -11.32 23.62 2.79
N ALA A 236 -11.02 22.86 1.75
CA ALA A 236 -11.94 22.50 0.68
C ALA A 236 -13.22 21.83 1.21
N ARG A 237 -14.37 22.25 0.67
CA ARG A 237 -15.70 21.77 1.06
C ARG A 237 -16.45 21.18 -0.13
N ILE A 238 -17.09 20.04 0.08
CA ILE A 238 -18.05 19.49 -0.88
C ILE A 238 -19.42 20.07 -0.54
N GLU A 239 -19.99 20.81 -1.48
CA GLU A 239 -21.35 21.36 -1.39
C GLU A 239 -22.32 20.33 -2.00
N GLY A 240 -23.22 19.78 -1.18
CA GLY A 240 -24.12 18.70 -1.60
C GLY A 240 -23.41 17.35 -1.77
N ASP A 241 -23.83 16.60 -2.79
CA ASP A 241 -23.34 15.24 -3.04
C ASP A 241 -22.29 15.14 -4.14
N ASP A 242 -22.17 16.15 -4.98
CA ASP A 242 -21.33 16.11 -6.17
C ASP A 242 -19.90 16.61 -5.88
N VAL A 243 -18.92 15.77 -6.18
CA VAL A 243 -17.50 16.16 -6.14
C VAL A 243 -17.18 16.96 -7.41
N THR A 244 -16.94 18.25 -7.27
CA THR A 244 -16.69 19.14 -8.42
C THR A 244 -15.20 19.33 -8.71
N LEU A 245 -14.85 19.70 -9.94
CA LEU A 245 -13.46 20.03 -10.30
C LEU A 245 -12.89 21.17 -9.43
N GLU A 246 -13.73 22.15 -9.07
CA GLU A 246 -13.33 23.25 -8.20
C GLU A 246 -12.96 22.75 -6.80
N PHE A 247 -13.78 21.84 -6.23
CA PHE A 247 -13.43 21.19 -4.97
C PHE A 247 -12.11 20.41 -5.08
N VAL A 248 -11.92 19.60 -6.12
CA VAL A 248 -10.70 18.79 -6.29
C VAL A 248 -9.46 19.68 -6.39
N LYS A 249 -9.54 20.79 -7.14
CA LYS A 249 -8.44 21.78 -7.23
C LYS A 249 -8.11 22.39 -5.87
N ASN A 250 -9.13 22.86 -5.14
CA ASN A 250 -8.93 23.45 -3.81
C ASN A 250 -8.35 22.43 -2.81
N MET A 251 -8.81 21.17 -2.87
CA MET A 251 -8.29 20.08 -2.05
C MET A 251 -6.82 19.79 -2.36
N MET A 252 -6.43 19.74 -3.64
CA MET A 252 -5.03 19.55 -4.03
C MET A 252 -4.13 20.69 -3.54
N GLU A 253 -4.59 21.94 -3.60
CA GLU A 253 -3.85 23.09 -3.06
C GLU A 253 -3.73 23.04 -1.54
N ASP A 254 -4.79 22.63 -0.83
CA ASP A 254 -4.74 22.39 0.62
C ASP A 254 -3.72 21.28 0.97
N PHE A 255 -3.68 20.19 0.21
CA PHE A 255 -2.69 19.12 0.39
C PHE A 255 -1.26 19.57 0.10
N LYS A 256 -1.03 20.37 -0.96
CA LYS A 256 0.28 21.02 -1.22
C LYS A 256 0.71 21.91 -0.05
N ALA A 257 -0.25 22.58 0.60
CA ALA A 257 -0.03 23.38 1.79
C ALA A 257 0.03 22.56 3.10
N ARG A 258 -0.01 21.23 3.03
CA ARG A 258 -0.02 20.28 4.17
C ARG A 258 -1.21 20.45 5.13
N LYS A 259 -2.35 20.90 4.61
CA LYS A 259 -3.61 20.88 5.36
C LYS A 259 -4.30 19.52 5.19
N CYS A 260 -5.10 19.14 6.17
CA CYS A 260 -5.90 17.92 6.10
C CYS A 260 -7.32 18.23 5.55
N LEU A 261 -7.85 17.33 4.74
CA LEU A 261 -9.27 17.32 4.39
C LEU A 261 -10.10 16.96 5.62
N HIS A 262 -11.23 17.63 5.82
CA HIS A 262 -12.13 17.31 6.92
C HIS A 262 -12.69 15.88 6.79
N LYS A 263 -12.87 15.18 7.93
CA LYS A 263 -13.29 13.77 7.98
C LYS A 263 -14.63 13.51 7.29
N ARG A 264 -15.57 14.46 7.36
CA ARG A 264 -16.86 14.39 6.63
C ARG A 264 -16.63 14.18 5.13
N TYR A 265 -15.82 15.03 4.50
CA TYR A 265 -15.58 14.98 3.07
C TYR A 265 -14.71 13.78 2.68
N ALA A 266 -13.77 13.38 3.54
CA ALA A 266 -13.04 12.13 3.35
C ALA A 266 -13.99 10.91 3.36
N PHE A 267 -14.94 10.83 4.29
CA PHE A 267 -15.96 9.76 4.30
C PHE A 267 -16.80 9.79 3.02
N GLN A 268 -17.29 10.96 2.62
CA GLN A 268 -18.07 11.12 1.38
C GLN A 268 -17.32 10.58 0.15
N ILE A 269 -16.07 11.00 -0.05
CA ILE A 269 -15.24 10.55 -1.19
C ILE A 269 -15.02 9.03 -1.15
N VAL A 270 -14.63 8.49 -0.01
CA VAL A 270 -14.27 7.07 0.11
C VAL A 270 -15.51 6.17 -0.03
N LEU A 271 -16.66 6.56 0.55
CA LEU A 271 -17.92 5.81 0.45
C LEU A 271 -18.48 5.82 -0.97
N GLN A 272 -18.51 6.99 -1.63
CA GLN A 272 -18.93 7.09 -3.03
C GLN A 272 -18.02 6.26 -3.94
N THR A 273 -16.70 6.32 -3.73
CA THR A 273 -15.74 5.53 -4.49
C THR A 273 -15.96 4.03 -4.31
N ARG A 274 -16.23 3.56 -3.09
CA ARG A 274 -16.56 2.15 -2.81
C ARG A 274 -17.70 1.67 -3.70
N ASP A 275 -18.79 2.43 -3.74
CA ASP A 275 -20.00 2.04 -4.47
C ASP A 275 -19.73 1.98 -5.98
N MET A 276 -18.99 2.96 -6.51
CA MET A 276 -18.55 2.97 -7.92
C MET A 276 -17.66 1.77 -8.24
N LEU A 277 -16.66 1.47 -7.42
CA LEU A 277 -15.72 0.37 -7.67
C LEU A 277 -16.39 -1.01 -7.51
N ARG A 278 -17.31 -1.16 -6.56
CA ARG A 278 -18.05 -2.41 -6.32
C ARG A 278 -18.92 -2.80 -7.51
N ALA A 279 -19.43 -1.82 -8.25
CA ALA A 279 -20.23 -2.04 -9.46
C ALA A 279 -19.41 -2.50 -10.68
N LEU A 280 -18.08 -2.34 -10.65
CA LEU A 280 -17.21 -2.72 -11.77
C LEU A 280 -16.91 -4.22 -11.80
N PRO A 281 -16.65 -4.80 -12.98
CA PRO A 281 -16.08 -6.14 -13.10
C PRO A 281 -14.62 -6.19 -12.61
N SER A 282 -14.12 -7.39 -12.36
CA SER A 282 -12.71 -7.59 -11.94
C SER A 282 -11.71 -7.31 -13.07
N LEU A 283 -12.16 -7.40 -14.32
CA LEU A 283 -11.45 -6.92 -15.51
C LEU A 283 -12.34 -5.89 -16.22
N VAL A 284 -11.84 -4.66 -16.37
CA VAL A 284 -12.56 -3.55 -16.99
C VAL A 284 -12.08 -3.33 -18.42
N ASP A 285 -13.01 -3.39 -19.37
CA ASP A 285 -12.74 -3.02 -20.76
C ASP A 285 -12.91 -1.51 -20.94
N ILE A 286 -11.97 -0.88 -21.63
CA ILE A 286 -11.97 0.56 -21.92
C ILE A 286 -11.91 0.76 -23.42
N ASP A 287 -12.97 1.37 -23.96
CA ASP A 287 -13.07 1.76 -25.36
C ASP A 287 -12.65 3.23 -25.54
N ILE A 288 -11.54 3.44 -26.23
CA ILE A 288 -10.94 4.72 -26.56
C ILE A 288 -11.32 5.06 -28.01
N PRO A 289 -12.15 6.10 -28.24
CA PRO A 289 -12.59 6.49 -29.58
C PRO A 289 -11.43 6.96 -30.47
N ASN A 290 -11.57 6.82 -31.79
CA ASN A 290 -10.57 7.29 -32.74
C ASN A 290 -10.25 8.78 -32.55
N GLY A 291 -8.96 9.12 -32.54
CA GLY A 291 -8.47 10.49 -32.31
C GLY A 291 -8.51 10.93 -30.84
N LYS A 292 -8.91 10.06 -29.91
CA LYS A 292 -8.78 10.26 -28.46
C LYS A 292 -7.56 9.52 -27.93
N HIS A 293 -7.07 9.97 -26.78
CA HIS A 293 -5.94 9.37 -26.08
C HIS A 293 -6.32 8.87 -24.70
N PHE A 294 -5.43 8.07 -24.12
CA PHE A 294 -5.56 7.50 -22.79
C PHE A 294 -4.19 7.39 -22.13
N THR A 295 -4.04 7.82 -20.88
CA THR A 295 -2.75 7.79 -20.17
C THR A 295 -2.72 6.65 -19.15
N VAL A 296 -1.64 5.86 -19.14
CA VAL A 296 -1.38 4.83 -18.12
C VAL A 296 -0.19 5.26 -17.27
N CYS A 297 -0.41 5.40 -15.97
CA CYS A 297 0.61 5.59 -14.94
C CYS A 297 0.83 4.27 -14.19
N GLY A 298 2.06 4.04 -13.74
CA GLY A 298 2.38 2.98 -12.80
C GLY A 298 2.26 3.43 -11.35
N ASP A 299 3.09 2.82 -10.51
CA ASP A 299 3.13 3.03 -9.06
C ASP A 299 3.47 4.50 -8.74
N VAL A 300 2.83 5.05 -7.72
CA VAL A 300 3.09 6.43 -7.23
C VAL A 300 3.46 6.46 -5.74
N HIS A 301 3.12 5.41 -4.97
CA HIS A 301 3.61 5.18 -3.61
C HIS A 301 3.64 6.41 -2.69
N GLY A 302 2.52 7.12 -2.59
CA GLY A 302 2.39 8.26 -1.69
C GLY A 302 3.32 9.45 -2.01
N GLN A 303 3.87 9.52 -3.23
CA GLN A 303 4.62 10.68 -3.72
C GLN A 303 3.68 11.74 -4.30
N PHE A 304 2.89 12.37 -3.41
CA PHE A 304 1.85 13.34 -3.78
C PHE A 304 2.35 14.49 -4.66
N TYR A 305 3.53 15.02 -4.40
CA TYR A 305 4.08 16.15 -5.15
C TYR A 305 4.47 15.75 -6.58
N ASP A 306 4.95 14.51 -6.78
CA ASP A 306 5.19 13.97 -8.11
C ASP A 306 3.89 13.65 -8.86
N LEU A 307 2.83 13.21 -8.15
CA LEU A 307 1.51 13.09 -8.74
C LEU A 307 1.00 14.44 -9.28
N MET A 308 1.21 15.53 -8.53
CA MET A 308 0.88 16.88 -9.00
C MET A 308 1.71 17.27 -10.24
N ASN A 309 2.99 16.91 -10.26
CA ASN A 309 3.85 17.13 -11.43
C ASN A 309 3.36 16.37 -12.67
N ILE A 310 2.88 15.12 -12.52
CA ILE A 310 2.25 14.38 -13.63
C ILE A 310 1.07 15.19 -14.20
N PHE A 311 0.20 15.72 -13.34
CA PHE A 311 -0.95 16.50 -13.78
C PHE A 311 -0.58 17.86 -14.38
N GLU A 312 0.51 18.48 -13.93
CA GLU A 312 1.04 19.71 -14.53
C GLU A 312 1.61 19.43 -15.92
N LEU A 313 2.37 18.35 -16.09
CA LEU A 313 3.00 17.97 -17.35
C LEU A 313 2.03 17.42 -18.40
N ASN A 314 1.01 16.66 -17.96
CA ASN A 314 0.14 15.88 -18.84
C ASN A 314 -1.34 16.30 -18.77
N GLY A 315 -1.65 17.34 -18.01
CA GLY A 315 -3.00 17.87 -17.80
C GLY A 315 -3.79 17.09 -16.75
N LEU A 316 -4.78 17.76 -16.16
CA LEU A 316 -5.65 17.15 -15.15
C LEU A 316 -6.53 16.03 -15.74
N PRO A 317 -6.93 15.03 -14.92
CA PRO A 317 -7.94 14.06 -15.32
C PRO A 317 -9.25 14.73 -15.72
N SER A 318 -9.77 14.34 -16.88
CA SER A 318 -11.09 14.72 -17.40
C SER A 318 -11.57 13.69 -18.42
N ASP A 319 -12.81 13.77 -18.86
CA ASP A 319 -13.35 12.89 -19.92
C ASP A 319 -12.53 12.96 -21.22
N GLU A 320 -11.90 14.12 -21.47
CA GLU A 320 -11.03 14.38 -22.62
C GLU A 320 -9.55 14.05 -22.36
N ASN A 321 -9.18 13.76 -21.11
CA ASN A 321 -7.83 13.38 -20.71
C ASN A 321 -7.88 12.28 -19.64
N PRO A 322 -8.31 11.07 -20.02
CA PRO A 322 -8.50 9.97 -19.06
C PRO A 322 -7.17 9.33 -18.65
N TYR A 323 -7.13 8.87 -17.40
CA TYR A 323 -5.99 8.20 -16.79
C TYR A 323 -6.35 6.80 -16.26
N LEU A 324 -5.40 5.88 -16.31
CA LEU A 324 -5.36 4.68 -15.49
C LEU A 324 -4.13 4.73 -14.59
N PHE A 325 -4.33 4.66 -13.27
CA PHE A 325 -3.24 4.40 -12.33
C PHE A 325 -3.22 2.90 -12.00
N ASN A 326 -2.12 2.24 -12.34
CA ASN A 326 -2.00 0.79 -12.36
C ASN A 326 -1.48 0.23 -11.02
N GLY A 327 -2.23 0.49 -9.94
CA GLY A 327 -1.93 0.01 -8.59
C GLY A 327 -0.83 0.80 -7.86
N ASP A 328 -0.64 0.45 -6.59
CA ASP A 328 0.43 0.94 -5.71
C ASP A 328 0.43 2.47 -5.58
N PHE A 329 -0.72 2.97 -5.13
CA PHE A 329 -0.95 4.38 -4.88
C PHE A 329 -0.35 4.83 -3.54
N VAL A 330 -0.34 3.91 -2.58
CA VAL A 330 -0.03 4.16 -1.17
C VAL A 330 1.22 3.40 -0.72
N ASP A 331 1.53 3.55 0.57
CA ASP A 331 2.71 3.02 1.24
C ASP A 331 4.01 3.65 0.75
N ARG A 332 5.07 3.48 1.56
CA ARG A 332 6.43 3.96 1.31
C ARG A 332 6.57 5.47 1.38
N GLY A 333 5.96 6.22 0.47
CA GLY A 333 5.87 7.67 0.56
C GLY A 333 4.98 8.10 1.73
N SER A 334 5.28 9.26 2.29
CA SER A 334 4.63 9.78 3.51
C SER A 334 3.47 10.75 3.23
N PHE A 335 2.99 10.77 1.98
CA PHE A 335 1.83 11.53 1.52
C PHE A 335 0.81 10.61 0.82
N SER A 336 0.68 9.37 1.31
CA SER A 336 -0.20 8.36 0.74
C SER A 336 -1.67 8.76 0.86
N LEU A 337 -2.06 9.41 1.96
CA LEU A 337 -3.43 9.83 2.17
C LEU A 337 -3.85 10.92 1.18
N GLU A 338 -2.96 11.87 0.90
CA GLU A 338 -3.18 12.94 -0.07
C GLU A 338 -3.29 12.38 -1.49
N VAL A 339 -2.44 11.41 -1.86
CA VAL A 339 -2.54 10.69 -3.14
C VAL A 339 -3.89 10.00 -3.28
N ILE A 340 -4.25 9.11 -2.36
CA ILE A 340 -5.43 8.26 -2.54
C ILE A 340 -6.73 9.06 -2.52
N LEU A 341 -6.84 10.09 -1.66
CA LEU A 341 -8.01 10.97 -1.63
C LEU A 341 -8.11 11.80 -2.91
N THR A 342 -6.99 12.21 -3.50
CA THR A 342 -7.00 12.93 -4.80
C THR A 342 -7.48 12.03 -5.93
N LEU A 343 -6.94 10.80 -6.02
CA LEU A 343 -7.37 9.82 -7.04
C LEU A 343 -8.85 9.46 -6.91
N PHE A 344 -9.32 9.24 -5.68
CA PHE A 344 -10.73 8.96 -5.40
C PHE A 344 -11.63 10.16 -5.69
N ALA A 345 -11.20 11.39 -5.38
CA ALA A 345 -11.98 12.58 -5.69
C ALA A 345 -12.14 12.78 -7.20
N PHE A 346 -11.10 12.54 -8.00
CA PHE A 346 -11.24 12.51 -9.47
C PHE A 346 -12.19 11.41 -9.94
N LYS A 347 -12.19 10.24 -9.29
CA LYS A 347 -13.12 9.14 -9.59
C LYS A 347 -14.57 9.53 -9.32
N CYS A 348 -14.83 10.16 -8.18
CA CYS A 348 -16.15 10.69 -7.84
C CYS A 348 -16.58 11.82 -8.78
N MET A 349 -15.65 12.69 -9.18
CA MET A 349 -15.93 13.84 -10.04
C MET A 349 -16.33 13.42 -11.45
N SER A 350 -15.56 12.52 -12.06
CA SER A 350 -15.95 11.86 -13.30
C SER A 350 -15.42 10.42 -13.31
N PRO A 351 -16.32 9.42 -13.27
CA PRO A 351 -15.93 8.02 -13.31
C PRO A 351 -15.15 7.61 -14.57
N SER A 352 -15.26 8.37 -15.67
CA SER A 352 -14.54 8.10 -16.93
C SER A 352 -13.19 8.82 -17.02
N ALA A 353 -12.97 9.86 -16.21
CA ALA A 353 -11.71 10.59 -16.17
C ALA A 353 -10.57 9.79 -15.54
N ILE A 354 -10.88 8.87 -14.61
CA ILE A 354 -9.85 8.08 -13.92
C ILE A 354 -10.28 6.63 -13.69
N HIS A 355 -9.35 5.74 -13.95
CA HIS A 355 -9.42 4.30 -13.70
C HIS A 355 -8.31 3.92 -12.71
N LEU A 356 -8.61 2.97 -11.83
CA LEU A 356 -7.73 2.56 -10.76
C LEU A 356 -7.67 1.04 -10.77
N ALA A 357 -6.50 0.46 -11.01
CA ALA A 357 -6.26 -0.97 -10.82
C ALA A 357 -5.73 -1.22 -9.40
N ARG A 358 -6.00 -2.39 -8.85
CA ARG A 358 -5.41 -2.81 -7.57
C ARG A 358 -3.94 -3.19 -7.76
N GLY A 359 -3.06 -2.69 -6.90
CA GLY A 359 -1.70 -3.18 -6.74
C GLY A 359 -1.57 -4.06 -5.49
N ASN A 360 -0.38 -4.61 -5.24
CA ASN A 360 -0.16 -5.42 -4.04
C ASN A 360 -0.14 -4.56 -2.76
N HIS A 361 0.16 -3.26 -2.87
CA HIS A 361 0.11 -2.33 -1.75
C HIS A 361 -1.32 -1.87 -1.40
N GLU A 362 -2.33 -2.12 -2.21
CA GLU A 362 -3.74 -1.98 -1.80
C GLU A 362 -4.24 -3.24 -1.06
N SER A 363 -3.48 -3.65 -0.03
CA SER A 363 -3.76 -4.81 0.84
C SER A 363 -3.44 -4.53 2.30
N LYS A 364 -4.22 -5.14 3.21
CA LYS A 364 -4.03 -4.96 4.66
C LYS A 364 -2.64 -5.42 5.12
N SER A 365 -2.11 -6.49 4.52
CA SER A 365 -0.77 -6.99 4.83
C SER A 365 0.32 -5.96 4.56
N MET A 366 0.24 -5.25 3.43
CA MET A 366 1.25 -4.26 3.07
C MET A 366 1.06 -2.97 3.85
N ASN A 367 -0.17 -2.45 3.93
CA ASN A 367 -0.46 -1.16 4.58
C ASN A 367 -0.05 -1.11 6.05
N LYS A 368 -0.18 -2.24 6.75
CA LYS A 368 0.23 -2.39 8.15
C LYS A 368 1.73 -2.23 8.36
N ILE A 369 2.52 -2.58 7.35
CA ILE A 369 3.97 -2.66 7.42
C ILE A 369 4.60 -1.39 6.83
N TYR A 370 4.09 -0.93 5.69
CA TYR A 370 4.75 0.04 4.81
C TYR A 370 4.25 1.48 4.90
N GLY A 371 3.33 1.77 5.82
CA GLY A 371 3.09 3.15 6.29
C GLY A 371 1.67 3.65 6.15
N PHE A 372 0.88 3.16 5.19
CA PHE A 372 -0.45 3.70 4.94
C PHE A 372 -1.37 3.55 6.15
N GLU A 373 -1.39 2.39 6.82
CA GLU A 373 -2.18 2.21 8.04
C GLU A 373 -1.79 3.24 9.12
N GLY A 374 -0.49 3.44 9.33
CA GLY A 374 0.02 4.40 10.31
C GLY A 374 -0.33 5.84 9.95
N GLU A 375 -0.25 6.19 8.66
CA GLU A 375 -0.55 7.52 8.15
C GLU A 375 -2.05 7.83 8.31
N VAL A 376 -2.93 6.90 7.94
CA VAL A 376 -4.38 7.00 8.11
C VAL A 376 -4.75 7.15 9.59
N LYS A 377 -4.14 6.37 10.49
CA LYS A 377 -4.39 6.52 11.94
C LYS A 377 -3.95 7.88 12.47
N SER A 378 -2.82 8.38 11.97
CA SER A 378 -2.28 9.68 12.39
C SER A 378 -3.11 10.85 11.90
N LYS A 379 -3.56 10.83 10.64
CA LYS A 379 -4.26 11.96 9.99
C LYS A 379 -5.78 11.86 10.13
N LEU A 380 -6.34 10.66 10.27
CA LEU A 380 -7.77 10.38 10.37
C LEU A 380 -8.15 9.61 11.66
N ASN A 381 -8.37 8.29 11.58
CA ASN A 381 -8.66 7.37 12.70
C ASN A 381 -8.70 5.89 12.23
N ASP A 382 -8.85 4.94 13.16
CA ASP A 382 -8.94 3.50 12.87
C ASP A 382 -10.15 3.11 12.00
N THR A 383 -11.27 3.85 12.06
CA THR A 383 -12.43 3.57 11.21
C THR A 383 -12.08 3.71 9.73
N PHE A 384 -11.26 4.72 9.38
CA PHE A 384 -10.79 4.89 8.01
C PHE A 384 -9.84 3.79 7.56
N VAL A 385 -9.05 3.18 8.46
CA VAL A 385 -8.16 2.06 8.09
C VAL A 385 -8.96 0.90 7.54
N GLU A 386 -9.99 0.48 8.27
CA GLU A 386 -10.82 -0.65 7.84
C GLU A 386 -11.72 -0.27 6.65
N LEU A 387 -12.17 0.98 6.56
CA LEU A 387 -12.90 1.48 5.39
C LEU A 387 -12.03 1.45 4.12
N PHE A 388 -10.80 1.95 4.16
CA PHE A 388 -9.88 1.89 3.02
C PHE A 388 -9.58 0.44 2.63
N ALA A 389 -9.37 -0.45 3.60
CA ALA A 389 -9.18 -1.88 3.32
C ALA A 389 -10.38 -2.49 2.57
N GLU A 390 -11.62 -2.14 2.97
CA GLU A 390 -12.84 -2.56 2.27
C GLU A 390 -12.89 -2.00 0.83
N VAL A 391 -12.60 -0.71 0.65
CA VAL A 391 -12.61 -0.08 -0.68
C VAL A 391 -11.52 -0.65 -1.59
N PHE A 392 -10.33 -0.93 -1.05
CA PHE A 392 -9.24 -1.56 -1.78
C PHE A 392 -9.60 -2.96 -2.28
N CYS A 393 -10.41 -3.71 -1.52
CA CYS A 393 -10.98 -4.98 -1.98
C CYS A 393 -11.98 -4.84 -3.14
N CYS A 394 -12.47 -3.62 -3.42
CA CYS A 394 -13.36 -3.36 -4.55
C CYS A 394 -12.63 -2.97 -5.85
N LEU A 395 -11.34 -2.62 -5.79
CA LEU A 395 -10.55 -2.20 -6.95
C LEU A 395 -10.45 -3.31 -8.01
N PRO A 396 -10.73 -3.01 -9.30
CA PRO A 396 -10.49 -3.95 -10.40
C PRO A 396 -9.04 -4.44 -10.46
N LEU A 397 -8.84 -5.68 -10.93
CA LEU A 397 -7.53 -6.32 -10.95
C LEU A 397 -6.76 -6.08 -12.25
N ALA A 398 -7.47 -5.82 -13.35
CA ALA A 398 -6.87 -5.58 -14.66
C ALA A 398 -7.78 -4.73 -15.56
N HIS A 399 -7.18 -4.17 -16.61
CA HIS A 399 -7.87 -3.40 -17.63
C HIS A 399 -7.48 -3.88 -19.03
N VAL A 400 -8.38 -3.73 -20.00
CA VAL A 400 -8.10 -3.99 -21.42
C VAL A 400 -8.47 -2.76 -22.24
N LEU A 401 -7.50 -2.16 -22.93
CA LEU A 401 -7.71 -0.98 -23.78
C LEU A 401 -7.95 -1.42 -25.23
N ASN A 402 -9.10 -1.05 -25.80
CA ASN A 402 -9.53 -1.35 -27.18
C ASN A 402 -9.41 -2.84 -27.58
N GLY A 403 -9.50 -3.76 -26.62
CA GLY A 403 -9.28 -5.19 -26.89
C GLY A 403 -7.84 -5.55 -27.32
N LYS A 404 -6.87 -4.64 -27.16
CA LYS A 404 -5.49 -4.78 -27.66
C LYS A 404 -4.43 -4.78 -26.57
N VAL A 405 -4.55 -3.89 -25.59
CA VAL A 405 -3.53 -3.70 -24.54
C VAL A 405 -4.08 -4.19 -23.21
N PHE A 406 -3.46 -5.22 -22.63
CA PHE A 406 -3.79 -5.71 -21.29
C PHE A 406 -2.92 -5.01 -20.26
N VAL A 407 -3.56 -4.37 -19.27
CA VAL A 407 -2.89 -3.61 -18.21
C VAL A 407 -3.16 -4.27 -16.87
N VAL A 408 -2.10 -4.60 -16.13
CA VAL A 408 -2.14 -5.27 -14.83
C VAL A 408 -1.00 -4.77 -13.95
N HIS A 409 -1.15 -4.67 -12.64
CA HIS A 409 -0.07 -4.18 -11.77
C HIS A 409 1.16 -5.12 -11.78
N GLY A 410 0.97 -6.36 -11.34
CA GLY A 410 1.98 -7.42 -11.28
C GLY A 410 2.25 -8.01 -12.66
N GLY A 411 1.66 -9.15 -13.00
CA GLY A 411 1.98 -9.80 -14.26
C GLY A 411 1.09 -10.97 -14.63
N LEU A 412 1.70 -11.95 -15.31
CA LEU A 412 1.01 -13.11 -15.85
C LEU A 412 1.09 -14.31 -14.90
N PHE A 413 0.58 -15.45 -15.37
CA PHE A 413 0.13 -16.55 -14.51
C PHE A 413 1.07 -17.75 -14.50
N SER A 414 0.99 -18.55 -13.44
CA SER A 414 1.73 -19.80 -13.27
C SER A 414 1.29 -20.91 -14.23
N VAL A 415 0.08 -20.80 -14.78
CA VAL A 415 -0.50 -21.75 -15.73
C VAL A 415 -0.77 -21.09 -17.07
N ASP A 416 -0.66 -21.87 -18.15
CA ASP A 416 -1.08 -21.44 -19.49
C ASP A 416 -2.61 -21.62 -19.65
N GLY A 417 -3.20 -21.01 -20.69
CA GLY A 417 -4.63 -21.15 -21.00
C GLY A 417 -5.56 -20.15 -20.33
N VAL A 418 -5.06 -19.27 -19.43
CA VAL A 418 -5.87 -18.26 -18.75
C VAL A 418 -6.46 -17.26 -19.75
N LYS A 419 -7.78 -17.10 -19.70
CA LYS A 419 -8.53 -16.19 -20.57
C LYS A 419 -8.94 -14.92 -19.84
N LEU A 420 -9.22 -13.85 -20.59
CA LEU A 420 -9.81 -12.62 -20.04
C LEU A 420 -11.13 -12.89 -19.30
N SER A 421 -11.89 -13.92 -19.71
CA SER A 421 -13.10 -14.35 -19.02
C SER A 421 -12.83 -14.91 -17.62
N ASP A 422 -11.68 -15.53 -17.41
CA ASP A 422 -11.31 -16.10 -16.10
C ASP A 422 -10.98 -14.97 -15.12
N ILE A 423 -10.24 -13.96 -15.59
CA ILE A 423 -9.93 -12.75 -14.82
C ILE A 423 -11.21 -12.00 -14.44
N ARG A 424 -12.16 -11.86 -15.38
CA ARG A 424 -13.45 -11.20 -15.14
C ARG A 424 -14.31 -11.93 -14.09
N LYS A 425 -14.13 -13.24 -13.93
CA LYS A 425 -14.85 -14.09 -12.96
C LYS A 425 -14.22 -14.13 -11.56
N ILE A 426 -13.02 -13.58 -11.37
CA ILE A 426 -12.37 -13.56 -10.06
C ILE A 426 -13.26 -12.79 -9.08
N ASP A 427 -13.67 -13.45 -7.98
CA ASP A 427 -14.24 -12.78 -6.83
C ASP A 427 -13.12 -12.04 -6.08
N ARG A 428 -13.03 -10.74 -6.33
CA ARG A 428 -11.92 -9.90 -5.86
C ARG A 428 -12.18 -9.26 -4.49
N PHE A 429 -13.37 -9.43 -3.91
CA PHE A 429 -13.81 -8.74 -2.69
C PHE A 429 -13.21 -9.36 -1.41
N CYS A 430 -11.89 -9.55 -1.43
CA CYS A 430 -11.10 -10.16 -0.37
C CYS A 430 -9.67 -9.60 -0.37
N GLU A 431 -8.93 -9.89 0.69
CA GLU A 431 -7.47 -9.73 0.67
C GLU A 431 -6.86 -10.72 -0.34
N PRO A 432 -5.77 -10.35 -1.05
CA PRO A 432 -5.13 -11.26 -1.99
C PRO A 432 -4.77 -12.60 -1.31
N PRO A 433 -5.14 -13.74 -1.91
CA PRO A 433 -4.74 -15.05 -1.40
C PRO A 433 -3.22 -15.26 -1.54
N GLU A 434 -2.67 -16.30 -0.89
CA GLU A 434 -1.26 -16.65 -1.03
C GLU A 434 -0.92 -17.23 -2.43
N GLU A 435 -1.90 -17.77 -3.14
CA GLU A 435 -1.75 -18.40 -4.46
C GLU A 435 -2.94 -18.14 -5.38
N GLY A 436 -2.80 -18.46 -6.68
CA GLY A 436 -3.86 -18.36 -7.68
C GLY A 436 -3.88 -17.03 -8.43
N LEU A 437 -4.81 -16.91 -9.38
CA LEU A 437 -4.81 -15.83 -10.39
C LEU A 437 -4.77 -14.43 -9.78
N MET A 438 -5.55 -14.17 -8.72
CA MET A 438 -5.58 -12.86 -8.06
C MET A 438 -4.22 -12.50 -7.45
N CYS A 439 -3.54 -13.47 -6.82
CA CYS A 439 -2.21 -13.26 -6.27
C CYS A 439 -1.21 -12.95 -7.40
N GLU A 440 -1.24 -13.77 -8.45
CA GLU A 440 -0.28 -13.68 -9.57
C GLU A 440 -0.43 -12.37 -10.37
N LEU A 441 -1.66 -11.88 -10.56
CA LEU A 441 -1.94 -10.57 -11.16
C LEU A 441 -1.30 -9.43 -10.38
N LEU A 442 -1.15 -9.54 -9.06
CA LEU A 442 -0.64 -8.48 -8.20
C LEU A 442 0.87 -8.60 -7.91
N TRP A 443 1.46 -9.79 -8.06
CA TRP A 443 2.81 -10.07 -7.54
C TRP A 443 3.84 -10.61 -8.53
N SER A 444 3.42 -11.06 -9.72
CA SER A 444 4.35 -11.72 -10.65
C SER A 444 5.22 -10.72 -11.41
N ASP A 445 6.44 -11.12 -11.74
CA ASP A 445 7.41 -10.30 -12.48
C ASP A 445 7.86 -10.99 -13.78
N PRO A 446 8.20 -10.23 -14.83
CA PRO A 446 8.83 -10.79 -16.02
C PRO A 446 10.24 -11.33 -15.70
N GLN A 447 10.69 -12.30 -16.49
CA GLN A 447 12.09 -12.75 -16.50
C GLN A 447 12.64 -12.81 -17.93
N PRO A 448 13.94 -12.54 -18.13
CA PRO A 448 14.53 -12.55 -19.47
C PRO A 448 14.54 -13.94 -20.10
N GLN A 449 14.65 -15.00 -19.29
CA GLN A 449 14.73 -16.37 -19.78
C GLN A 449 13.34 -16.94 -20.09
N PRO A 450 13.17 -17.77 -21.13
CA PRO A 450 11.92 -18.47 -21.40
C PRO A 450 11.48 -19.37 -20.22
N GLY A 451 10.17 -19.65 -20.15
CA GLY A 451 9.56 -20.51 -19.15
C GLY A 451 9.06 -19.75 -17.93
N ARG A 452 9.04 -20.43 -16.79
CA ARG A 452 8.63 -19.87 -15.49
C ARG A 452 9.68 -20.19 -14.44
N GLY A 453 9.86 -19.29 -13.48
CA GLY A 453 10.77 -19.46 -12.37
C GLY A 453 10.11 -19.09 -11.04
N PRO A 454 10.81 -19.34 -9.91
CA PRO A 454 10.37 -18.83 -8.63
C PRO A 454 10.38 -17.29 -8.65
N SER A 455 9.38 -16.67 -8.02
CA SER A 455 9.38 -15.22 -7.84
C SER A 455 10.57 -14.80 -6.96
N LYS A 456 11.25 -13.74 -7.38
CA LYS A 456 12.29 -13.10 -6.57
C LYS A 456 11.73 -12.48 -5.29
N ARG A 457 10.42 -12.22 -5.23
CA ARG A 457 9.72 -11.66 -4.06
C ARG A 457 9.29 -12.73 -3.06
N GLY A 458 9.31 -14.00 -3.46
CA GLY A 458 8.83 -15.13 -2.63
C GLY A 458 7.31 -15.29 -2.60
N VAL A 459 6.59 -14.61 -3.51
CA VAL A 459 5.15 -14.69 -3.76
C VAL A 459 4.89 -14.38 -5.24
N GLY A 460 3.90 -15.02 -5.87
CA GLY A 460 3.74 -15.01 -7.32
C GLY A 460 4.82 -15.86 -8.03
N LEU A 461 5.12 -15.51 -9.28
CA LEU A 461 6.15 -16.19 -10.08
C LEU A 461 6.96 -15.22 -10.95
N SER A 462 8.06 -15.73 -11.51
CA SER A 462 8.72 -15.11 -12.65
C SER A 462 8.26 -15.78 -13.96
N PHE A 463 7.96 -15.00 -15.01
CA PHE A 463 7.47 -15.52 -16.29
C PHE A 463 8.25 -14.96 -17.49
N GLY A 464 8.60 -15.83 -18.44
CA GLY A 464 9.40 -15.49 -19.62
C GLY A 464 8.58 -14.96 -20.80
N GLY A 465 9.30 -14.49 -21.82
CA GLY A 465 8.69 -13.93 -23.04
C GLY A 465 7.81 -14.90 -23.83
N ASP A 466 8.04 -16.21 -23.72
CA ASP A 466 7.17 -17.24 -24.30
C ASP A 466 5.80 -17.31 -23.62
N VAL A 467 5.73 -17.11 -22.30
CA VAL A 467 4.47 -17.02 -21.53
C VAL A 467 3.68 -15.79 -21.98
N THR A 468 4.34 -14.63 -22.09
CA THR A 468 3.70 -13.40 -22.58
C THR A 468 3.16 -13.56 -23.98
N LYS A 469 3.95 -14.11 -24.91
CA LYS A 469 3.51 -14.34 -26.29
C LYS A 469 2.31 -15.27 -26.37
N ARG A 470 2.30 -16.39 -25.62
CA ARG A 470 1.15 -17.32 -25.58
C ARG A 470 -0.10 -16.64 -25.06
N PHE A 471 -0.03 -15.95 -23.91
CA PHE A 471 -1.17 -15.25 -23.33
C PHE A 471 -1.78 -14.22 -24.29
N LEU A 472 -0.92 -13.41 -24.94
CA LEU A 472 -1.36 -12.40 -25.91
C LEU A 472 -2.04 -13.04 -27.12
N GLN A 473 -1.43 -14.06 -27.73
CA GLN A 473 -2.00 -14.78 -28.88
C GLN A 473 -3.35 -15.41 -28.54
N GLU A 474 -3.43 -16.08 -27.39
CA GLU A 474 -4.61 -16.80 -26.94
C GLU A 474 -5.82 -15.91 -26.59
N ASN A 475 -5.57 -14.63 -26.32
CA ASN A 475 -6.58 -13.65 -25.94
C ASN A 475 -6.75 -12.55 -27.01
N ASN A 476 -6.12 -12.70 -28.19
CA ASN A 476 -6.12 -11.73 -29.28
C ASN A 476 -5.65 -10.32 -28.86
N LEU A 477 -4.63 -10.25 -28.01
CA LEU A 477 -4.01 -9.02 -27.52
C LEU A 477 -2.67 -8.76 -28.21
N GLU A 478 -2.21 -7.52 -28.16
CA GLU A 478 -0.99 -7.05 -28.82
C GLU A 478 0.16 -6.77 -27.84
N LEU A 479 -0.17 -6.32 -26.62
CA LEU A 479 0.77 -5.78 -25.63
C LEU A 479 0.29 -6.03 -24.18
N VAL A 480 1.22 -6.36 -23.28
CA VAL A 480 1.03 -6.28 -21.83
C VAL A 480 1.71 -5.01 -21.30
N VAL A 481 1.01 -4.21 -20.51
CA VAL A 481 1.57 -3.11 -19.72
C VAL A 481 1.44 -3.46 -18.25
N ARG A 482 2.53 -3.29 -17.50
CA ARG A 482 2.58 -3.57 -16.07
C ARG A 482 3.43 -2.57 -15.28
N SER A 483 3.45 -2.66 -13.96
CA SER A 483 4.17 -1.70 -13.09
C SER A 483 5.09 -2.38 -12.07
N HIS A 484 4.88 -2.25 -10.73
CA HIS A 484 5.43 -3.09 -9.62
C HIS A 484 6.95 -3.17 -9.43
N GLU A 485 7.75 -2.91 -10.47
CA GLU A 485 9.22 -2.92 -10.44
C GLU A 485 9.72 -1.51 -10.78
N VAL A 486 10.55 -0.97 -9.88
CA VAL A 486 11.30 0.26 -10.14
C VAL A 486 12.23 0.05 -11.34
N LYS A 487 12.23 1.02 -12.27
CA LYS A 487 13.11 1.05 -13.45
C LYS A 487 13.86 2.37 -13.50
N ASP A 488 15.14 2.35 -13.84
CA ASP A 488 16.01 3.53 -13.84
C ASP A 488 15.44 4.68 -14.70
N GLU A 489 14.92 4.36 -15.88
CA GLU A 489 14.32 5.33 -16.81
C GLU A 489 12.80 5.51 -16.62
N GLY A 490 12.24 4.95 -15.54
CA GLY A 490 10.80 4.92 -15.27
C GLY A 490 10.02 3.92 -16.11
N TYR A 491 10.67 3.24 -17.06
CA TYR A 491 10.06 2.17 -17.84
C TYR A 491 11.11 1.16 -18.31
N GLU A 492 10.65 -0.01 -18.76
CA GLU A 492 11.46 -1.01 -19.47
C GLU A 492 10.59 -1.72 -20.50
N VAL A 493 11.16 -2.04 -21.67
CA VAL A 493 10.49 -2.76 -22.75
C VAL A 493 11.11 -4.14 -22.87
N ASP A 494 10.33 -5.16 -22.53
CA ASP A 494 10.76 -6.54 -22.40
C ASP A 494 10.04 -7.47 -23.40
N HIS A 495 10.50 -8.72 -23.43
CA HIS A 495 9.83 -9.82 -24.13
C HIS A 495 9.58 -9.52 -25.62
N ASP A 496 10.60 -8.98 -26.30
CA ASP A 496 10.55 -8.56 -27.71
C ASP A 496 9.47 -7.50 -28.00
N GLY A 497 9.31 -6.54 -27.09
CA GLY A 497 8.34 -5.45 -27.23
C GLY A 497 6.90 -5.86 -26.93
N LYS A 498 6.69 -7.02 -26.30
CA LYS A 498 5.37 -7.53 -25.91
C LYS A 498 5.00 -7.26 -24.47
N LEU A 499 5.94 -6.78 -23.67
CA LEU A 499 5.71 -6.35 -22.29
C LEU A 499 6.38 -4.99 -22.06
N ILE A 500 5.68 -4.08 -21.40
CA ILE A 500 6.24 -2.81 -20.94
C ILE A 500 5.99 -2.70 -19.45
N THR A 501 7.07 -2.48 -18.69
CA THR A 501 6.99 -2.04 -17.30
C THR A 501 6.97 -0.51 -17.28
N VAL A 502 6.03 0.11 -16.57
CA VAL A 502 5.95 1.57 -16.35
C VAL A 502 5.87 1.85 -14.84
N PHE A 503 6.66 2.82 -14.37
CA PHE A 503 6.78 3.16 -12.96
C PHE A 503 6.74 4.69 -12.81
N SER A 504 5.83 5.20 -11.99
CA SER A 504 5.51 6.64 -11.93
C SER A 504 5.96 7.33 -10.64
N ALA A 505 6.82 6.68 -9.83
CA ALA A 505 7.43 7.25 -8.64
C ALA A 505 8.92 7.58 -8.90
N PRO A 506 9.23 8.79 -9.40
CA PRO A 506 10.62 9.20 -9.63
C PRO A 506 11.38 9.34 -8.31
N ASN A 507 12.69 9.12 -8.32
CA ASN A 507 13.56 9.11 -7.14
C ASN A 507 12.93 8.32 -5.98
N TYR A 508 12.51 7.09 -6.26
CA TYR A 508 11.71 6.29 -5.35
C TYR A 508 12.32 6.23 -3.94
N CYS A 509 11.48 6.48 -2.92
CA CYS A 509 11.88 6.55 -1.51
C CYS A 509 13.05 7.51 -1.23
N ASP A 510 13.18 8.59 -2.00
CA ASP A 510 14.22 9.62 -1.90
C ASP A 510 15.66 9.08 -2.01
N GLN A 511 15.84 7.89 -2.58
CA GLN A 511 17.12 7.17 -2.57
C GLN A 511 17.50 6.53 -3.90
N MET A 512 16.51 6.12 -4.70
CA MET A 512 16.79 5.34 -5.91
C MET A 512 17.33 6.17 -7.07
N GLY A 513 17.00 7.46 -7.15
CA GLY A 513 17.44 8.34 -8.25
C GLY A 513 16.88 8.01 -9.64
N ASN A 514 15.92 7.08 -9.75
CA ASN A 514 15.26 6.73 -11.00
C ASN A 514 14.38 7.87 -11.54
N LYS A 515 14.08 7.86 -12.83
CA LYS A 515 13.00 8.65 -13.42
C LYS A 515 11.65 7.99 -13.17
N GLY A 516 10.59 8.76 -13.31
CA GLY A 516 9.22 8.26 -13.47
C GLY A 516 8.83 8.28 -14.94
N ALA A 517 7.85 7.47 -15.32
CA ALA A 517 7.25 7.53 -16.65
C ALA A 517 5.74 7.32 -16.60
N TYR A 518 5.06 7.76 -17.65
CA TYR A 518 3.69 7.39 -17.99
C TYR A 518 3.60 7.10 -19.49
N ILE A 519 2.61 6.32 -19.90
CA ILE A 519 2.41 5.92 -21.31
C ILE A 519 1.13 6.55 -21.84
N ARG A 520 1.22 7.24 -22.98
CA ARG A 520 0.05 7.70 -23.73
C ARG A 520 -0.26 6.74 -24.87
N PHE A 521 -1.50 6.27 -24.92
CA PHE A 521 -2.07 5.53 -26.05
C PHE A 521 -3.01 6.43 -26.83
N GLU A 522 -3.04 6.30 -28.15
CA GLU A 522 -3.94 7.07 -29.02
C GLU A 522 -4.60 6.12 -30.02
N ALA A 523 -5.93 6.15 -30.09
CA ALA A 523 -6.69 5.28 -30.98
C ALA A 523 -6.73 5.86 -32.42
N PRO A 524 -6.71 5.01 -33.47
CA PRO A 524 -6.81 3.54 -33.41
C PRO A 524 -5.47 2.80 -33.29
N ASP A 525 -4.34 3.49 -33.43
CA ASP A 525 -3.01 2.87 -33.54
C ASP A 525 -2.60 2.15 -32.25
N MET A 526 -2.99 2.69 -31.08
CA MET A 526 -2.71 2.11 -29.76
C MET A 526 -1.22 1.81 -29.53
N LYS A 527 -0.33 2.55 -30.19
CA LYS A 527 1.11 2.48 -29.93
C LYS A 527 1.46 3.21 -28.63
N PRO A 528 2.32 2.61 -27.77
CA PRO A 528 2.74 3.25 -26.54
C PRO A 528 3.66 4.44 -26.82
N LYS A 529 3.24 5.65 -26.44
CA LYS A 529 4.09 6.85 -26.42
C LYS A 529 4.53 7.10 -24.97
N ILE A 530 5.73 6.65 -24.64
CA ILE A 530 6.28 6.73 -23.28
C ILE A 530 6.87 8.12 -23.05
N VAL A 531 6.51 8.74 -21.92
CA VAL A 531 7.03 10.04 -21.49
C VAL A 531 7.66 9.89 -20.11
N THR A 532 8.92 10.29 -19.98
CA THR A 532 9.67 10.24 -18.71
C THR A 532 9.69 11.60 -18.02
N PHE A 533 9.74 11.61 -16.69
CA PHE A 533 9.84 12.82 -15.87
C PHE A 533 10.74 12.57 -14.64
N ALA A 534 11.27 13.66 -14.07
CA ALA A 534 12.10 13.63 -12.87
C ALA A 534 11.27 13.95 -11.62
N ALA A 535 11.84 13.65 -10.45
CA ALA A 535 11.23 13.96 -9.16
C ALA A 535 11.19 15.46 -8.91
N VAL A 536 10.19 15.92 -8.17
CA VAL A 536 10.07 17.32 -7.74
C VAL A 536 10.30 17.45 -6.22
N PRO A 537 10.68 18.64 -5.73
CA PRO A 537 10.82 18.88 -4.30
C PRO A 537 9.51 18.63 -3.54
N HIS A 538 9.61 18.05 -2.35
CA HIS A 538 8.50 17.89 -1.41
C HIS A 538 8.93 18.34 0.00
N PRO A 539 7.99 18.56 0.94
CA PRO A 539 8.30 18.87 2.32
C PRO A 539 9.15 17.78 2.98
N ASP A 540 9.95 18.17 3.97
CA ASP A 540 10.85 17.28 4.73
C ASP A 540 10.07 16.34 5.66
N VAL A 541 9.43 15.33 5.06
CA VAL A 541 8.81 14.18 5.73
C VAL A 541 9.42 12.95 5.08
N LYS A 542 10.32 12.29 5.81
CA LYS A 542 11.04 11.12 5.30
C LYS A 542 10.09 10.03 4.82
N PRO A 543 10.44 9.25 3.80
CA PRO A 543 9.73 8.02 3.44
C PRO A 543 9.61 7.10 4.64
N MET A 544 8.54 6.32 4.68
CA MET A 544 8.24 5.36 5.75
C MET A 544 8.10 6.02 7.13
N ALA A 545 7.79 7.32 7.23
CA ALA A 545 7.66 8.02 8.52
C ALA A 545 6.59 7.39 9.43
N TYR A 546 5.53 6.86 8.83
CA TYR A 546 4.40 6.23 9.50
C TYR A 546 4.43 4.69 9.48
N ALA A 547 5.46 4.10 8.88
CA ALA A 547 5.61 2.66 8.78
C ALA A 547 5.89 2.00 10.14
N ASN A 548 5.82 0.67 10.16
CA ASN A 548 6.10 -0.10 11.36
C ASN A 548 7.48 0.28 11.93
N ASN A 549 7.52 0.69 13.20
CA ASN A 549 8.75 1.11 13.88
C ASN A 549 9.86 0.06 13.76
N PHE A 550 9.51 -1.23 13.74
CA PHE A 550 10.48 -2.29 13.59
C PHE A 550 11.09 -2.32 12.18
N LEU A 551 10.28 -2.20 11.13
CA LEU A 551 10.77 -2.19 9.75
C LEU A 551 11.66 -0.96 9.47
N ARG A 552 11.33 0.21 10.02
CA ARG A 552 12.14 1.44 9.92
C ARG A 552 13.55 1.32 10.51
N MET A 553 13.82 0.28 11.30
CA MET A 553 15.17 -0.01 11.79
C MET A 553 16.08 -0.66 10.74
N PHE A 554 15.54 -0.98 9.55
CA PHE A 554 16.23 -1.64 8.44
C PHE A 554 16.25 -0.81 7.15
N SER A 555 15.47 0.29 7.11
CA SER A 555 15.40 1.23 5.98
C SER A 555 16.65 2.08 5.88
#